data_AF-A0A8T5FXG4-F1
#
_entry.id   AF-A0A8T5FXG4-F1
#
_cell.length_a   1.000
_cell.length_b   1.000
_cell.length_c   1.000
_cell.angle_alpha   90.00
_cell.angle_beta   90.00
_cell.angle_gamma   90.00
#
_symmetry.space_group_name_H-M   'P 1'
#
loop_
_entity.id
_entity.type
_entity.pdbx_description
1 polymer ?
#
loop_
_entity_poly.entity_id
_entity_poly.type
_entity_poly.pdbx_seq_one_letter_code
_entity_poly.pdbx_strand_id
1 'polypeptide(L)' 'MRNLFNSIEHLEPKCSNCHIVLHYGENTNFNEKSQSMECGGCHTPID' A
#
# COMPACT_ATOMS: atom_id res chain seq x y z
N MET A 1 -20.89 18.18 14.89
CA MET A 1 -19.41 18.13 14.98
C MET A 1 -18.90 17.53 13.68
N ARG A 2 -18.00 18.25 12.98
CA ARG A 2 -17.47 17.81 11.69
C ARG A 2 -16.62 16.55 11.92
N ASN A 3 -16.91 15.48 11.18
CA ASN A 3 -16.18 14.21 11.23
C ASN A 3 -14.74 14.43 10.74
N LEU A 4 -13.85 14.79 11.66
CA LEU A 4 -12.41 14.95 11.43
C LEU A 4 -11.67 13.59 11.42
N PHE A 5 -12.40 12.49 11.54
CA PHE A 5 -11.89 11.13 11.77
C PHE A 5 -11.91 10.25 10.51
N ASN A 6 -11.78 10.83 9.32
CA ASN A 6 -11.71 10.06 8.07
C ASN A 6 -10.49 10.42 7.20
N SER A 7 -9.64 11.34 7.66
CA SER A 7 -8.45 11.77 6.93
C SER A 7 -7.20 11.02 7.34
N ILE A 8 -7.14 10.43 8.55
CA ILE A 8 -5.94 9.71 9.02
C ILE A 8 -5.88 8.28 8.44
N GLU A 9 -7.02 7.59 8.33
CA GLU A 9 -7.09 6.31 7.59
C GLU A 9 -6.79 6.47 6.09
N HIS A 10 -6.83 7.71 5.58
CA HIS A 10 -6.48 8.07 4.21
C HIS A 10 -4.99 8.39 4.02
N LEU A 11 -4.20 8.46 5.09
CA LEU A 11 -2.76 8.77 5.02
C LEU A 11 -1.88 7.53 4.92
N GLU A 12 -2.40 6.36 5.28
CA GLU A 12 -1.66 5.10 5.19
C GLU A 12 -2.01 4.40 3.87
N PRO A 13 -1.11 4.38 2.87
CA PRO A 13 -1.37 3.67 1.63
C PRO A 13 -1.60 2.19 1.95
N LYS A 14 -2.63 1.58 1.37
CA LYS A 14 -2.95 0.15 1.55
C LYS A 14 -2.90 -0.56 0.21
N CYS A 15 -2.51 -1.83 0.21
CA CYS A 15 -2.57 -2.64 -1.00
C CYS A 15 -4.02 -2.77 -1.47
N SER A 16 -4.29 -2.47 -2.74
CA SER A 16 -5.64 -2.55 -3.33
C SER A 16 -6.23 -3.97 -3.35
N ASN A 17 -5.39 -5.01 -3.26
CA ASN A 17 -5.82 -6.40 -3.32
C ASN A 17 -5.96 -7.06 -1.94
N CYS A 18 -4.93 -6.98 -1.10
CA CYS A 18 -4.93 -7.65 0.22
C CYS A 18 -5.17 -6.70 1.41
N HIS A 19 -5.31 -5.40 1.15
CA HIS A 19 -5.61 -4.35 2.13
C HIS A 19 -4.62 -4.20 3.29
N ILE A 20 -3.43 -4.84 3.23
CA ILE A 20 -2.37 -4.57 4.20
C ILE A 20 -1.91 -3.13 4.05
N VAL A 21 -1.54 -2.50 5.17
CA VAL A 21 -0.89 -1.19 5.18
C VAL A 21 0.46 -1.32 4.49
N LEU A 22 0.77 -0.40 3.58
CA LEU A 22 2.01 -0.36 2.82
C LEU A 22 3.02 0.54 3.51
N HIS A 23 4.15 -0.05 3.86
CA HIS A 23 5.35 0.58 4.37
C HIS A 23 6.46 0.35 3.35
N TYR A 24 6.73 1.35 2.52
CA TYR A 24 7.74 1.26 1.46
C TYR A 24 9.12 0.92 2.04
N GLY A 25 9.69 -0.18 1.56
CA GLY A 25 10.97 -0.74 2.05
C GLY A 25 10.84 -1.77 3.17
N GLU A 26 9.66 -1.95 3.77
CA GLU A 26 9.41 -2.98 4.79
C GLU A 26 8.53 -4.11 4.26
N ASN A 27 7.39 -3.77 3.65
CA ASN A 27 6.44 -4.75 3.13
C ASN A 27 6.05 -4.46 1.68
N THR A 28 7.00 -3.91 0.93
CA THR A 28 6.93 -3.67 -0.50
C THR A 28 8.18 -4.22 -1.16
N ASN A 29 8.05 -4.88 -2.30
CA ASN A 29 9.16 -5.45 -3.06
C ASN A 29 9.28 -4.74 -4.41
N PHE A 30 10.50 -4.55 -4.92
CA PHE A 30 10.69 -4.12 -6.30
C PHE A 30 10.71 -5.35 -7.21
N ASN A 31 9.82 -5.40 -8.20
CA ASN A 31 9.80 -6.44 -9.21
C ASN A 31 10.58 -5.99 -10.45
N GLU A 32 11.73 -6.61 -10.70
CA GLU A 32 12.62 -6.29 -11.82
C GLU A 32 12.01 -6.61 -13.19
N LYS A 33 11.09 -7.59 -13.28
CA LYS A 33 10.45 -8.01 -14.52
C LYS A 33 9.41 -6.99 -14.99
N SER A 34 8.59 -6.47 -14.08
CA SER A 34 7.60 -5.44 -14.36
C SER A 34 8.15 -4.01 -14.19
N GLN A 35 9.36 -3.86 -13.62
CA GLN A 35 9.95 -2.58 -13.26
C GLN A 35 9.02 -1.75 -12.35
N SER A 36 8.32 -2.41 -11.43
CA SER A 36 7.31 -1.79 -10.57
C SER A 36 7.45 -2.23 -9.11
N MET A 37 6.92 -1.41 -8.19
CA MET A 37 6.77 -1.82 -6.79
C MET A 37 5.56 -2.74 -6.64
N GLU A 38 5.69 -3.75 -5.80
CA GLU A 38 4.65 -4.73 -5.49
C GLU A 38 4.46 -4.85 -3.97
N CYS A 39 3.24 -5.17 -3.58
CA CYS A 39 2.90 -5.46 -2.20
C CYS A 39 3.61 -6.74 -1.74
N GLY A 40 4.36 -6.68 -0.65
CA GLY A 40 5.10 -7.83 -0.12
C GLY A 40 4.22 -8.96 0.42
N GLY A 41 2.93 -8.71 0.67
CA GLY A 41 2.00 -9.74 1.14
C GLY A 41 1.31 -10.55 0.04
N CYS A 42 0.96 -9.91 -1.09
CA CYS A 42 0.20 -10.57 -2.17
C CYS A 42 0.81 -10.40 -3.57
N HIS A 43 1.95 -9.73 -3.66
CA HIS A 43 2.70 -9.45 -4.90
C HIS A 43 1.87 -8.70 -5.97
N THR A 44 0.78 -8.05 -5.57
CA THR A 44 0.04 -7.15 -6.46
C THR A 44 0.82 -5.85 -6.64
N PRO A 45 0.89 -5.30 -7.87
CA PRO A 45 1.44 -3.97 -8.12
C PRO A 45 0.85 -2.90 -7.20
N ILE A 46 1.71 -2.00 -6.73
CA ILE A 46 1.34 -0.84 -5.94
C ILE A 46 1.40 0.35 -6.90
N ASP A 47 0.22 0.76 -7.37
CA ASP A 47 0.03 1.85 -8.33
C ASP A 47 -0.15 3.21 -7.63
#